data_AF-A0A2W3Z0Q0-F1
#
_entry.id   AF-A0A2W3Z0Q0-F1
#
_cell.length_a   1.000
_cell.length_b   1.000
_cell.length_c   1.000
_cell.angle_alpha   90.00
_cell.angle_beta   90.00
_cell.angle_gamma   90.00
#
_symmetry.space_group_name_H-M   'P 1'
#
loop_
_entity.id
_entity.type
_entity.pdbx_description
1 polymer ?
#
loop_
_entity_poly.entity_id
_entity_poly.type
_entity_poly.pdbx_seq_one_letter_code
_entity_poly.pdbx_strand_id
1 'polypeptide(L)'
;MISVLTVTALLGLSACGSTEKTPKKETAVSTEDSSTKKDKQMKQMEEDLGEKGLEIRINSVNGKLIFTREKGIDYDYFEMTFDVRNDPDEIREIILDLKGNISGKSKDSLYYEVSKDRIVESSLDNTNIKAIAKVLESLDYSDKEILEFAQWYYNNNK
;
A
#
# COMPACT_ATOMS: atom_id res chain seq x y z
N MET A 1 -3.97 4.13 38.97
CA MET A 1 -2.71 3.40 38.74
C MET A 1 -3.04 1.92 38.83
N ILE A 2 -3.21 1.27 37.68
CA ILE A 2 -3.68 -0.12 37.58
C ILE A 2 -2.46 -0.98 37.27
N SER A 3 -2.31 -2.06 38.03
CA SER A 3 -1.19 -2.99 38.09
C SER A 3 -0.69 -3.46 36.72
N VAL A 4 0.61 -3.34 36.50
CA VAL A 4 1.34 -4.05 35.44
C VAL A 4 1.69 -5.43 35.99
N LEU A 5 1.08 -6.47 35.42
CA LEU A 5 1.39 -7.87 35.70
C LEU A 5 2.60 -8.27 34.84
N THR A 6 3.79 -8.30 35.43
CA THR A 6 4.98 -8.88 34.80
C THR A 6 4.94 -10.40 34.91
N VAL A 7 4.79 -11.10 33.79
CA VAL A 7 5.07 -12.54 33.69
C VAL A 7 6.33 -12.74 32.87
N THR A 8 7.44 -12.88 33.59
CA THR A 8 8.74 -13.25 33.07
C THR A 8 8.74 -14.77 32.81
N ALA A 9 8.71 -15.19 31.55
CA ALA A 9 8.93 -16.59 31.20
C ALA A 9 10.44 -16.86 31.16
N LEU A 10 11.00 -17.42 32.25
CA LEU A 10 12.33 -18.00 32.23
C LEU A 10 12.31 -19.31 31.44
N LEU A 11 12.99 -19.33 30.30
CA LEU A 11 13.37 -20.58 29.62
C LEU A 11 14.50 -21.25 30.41
N GLY A 12 14.12 -22.09 31.36
CA GLY A 12 15.03 -23.03 32.01
C GLY A 12 15.39 -24.16 31.05
N LEU A 13 16.56 -24.08 30.42
CA LEU A 13 17.24 -25.22 29.79
C LEU A 13 18.05 -25.93 30.88
N SER A 14 17.50 -27.01 31.42
CA SER A 14 18.23 -27.99 32.23
C SER A 14 18.23 -29.36 31.53
N ALA A 15 19.38 -30.00 31.61
CA ALA A 15 19.89 -31.02 30.70
C ALA A 15 19.30 -32.44 30.87
N CYS A 16 19.69 -33.29 29.90
CA CYS A 16 20.18 -34.67 30.08
C CYS A 16 19.27 -35.82 29.57
N GLY A 17 19.81 -36.57 28.61
CA GLY A 17 19.79 -38.04 28.67
C GLY A 17 18.74 -38.80 27.85
N SER A 18 19.26 -39.58 26.89
CA SER A 18 18.84 -40.97 26.59
C SER A 18 17.56 -41.21 25.77
N THR A 19 17.80 -41.62 24.51
CA THR A 19 17.00 -42.54 23.66
C THR A 19 15.56 -42.86 24.07
N GLU A 20 14.60 -42.26 23.36
CA GLU A 20 13.38 -42.97 22.91
C GLU A 20 12.73 -42.24 21.72
N LYS A 21 12.08 -43.03 20.86
CA LYS A 21 11.62 -42.70 19.50
C LYS A 21 10.76 -41.43 19.46
N THR A 22 11.28 -40.36 18.86
CA THR A 22 10.48 -39.18 18.54
C THR A 22 9.53 -39.51 17.39
N PRO A 23 8.20 -39.34 17.52
CA PRO A 23 7.36 -39.27 16.34
C PRO A 23 7.84 -38.06 15.57
N LYS A 24 8.17 -38.24 14.29
CA LYS A 24 8.44 -37.16 13.34
C LYS A 24 7.27 -36.18 13.49
N LYS A 25 7.50 -35.07 14.18
CA LYS A 25 6.57 -33.96 14.22
C LYS A 25 6.58 -33.48 12.78
N GLU A 26 5.59 -33.90 12.00
CA GLU A 26 5.29 -33.29 10.73
C GLU A 26 5.21 -31.80 11.04
N THR A 27 6.25 -31.09 10.63
CA THR A 27 6.15 -29.65 10.51
C THR A 27 5.09 -29.50 9.45
N ALA A 28 3.87 -29.15 9.87
CA ALA A 28 2.82 -28.74 8.97
C ALA A 28 3.41 -27.57 8.19
N VAL A 29 3.96 -27.87 7.02
CA VAL A 29 4.33 -26.87 6.04
C VAL A 29 2.99 -26.24 5.69
N SER A 30 2.77 -25.05 6.24
CA SER A 30 1.58 -24.27 5.96
C SER A 30 1.56 -24.03 4.45
N THR A 31 0.76 -24.83 3.74
CA THR A 31 0.39 -24.64 2.34
C THR A 31 -0.63 -23.50 2.29
N GLU A 32 -0.23 -22.33 2.77
CA GLU A 32 -1.02 -21.14 2.53
C GLU A 32 -0.83 -20.77 1.06
N ASP A 33 -1.91 -20.82 0.31
CA ASP A 33 -1.92 -20.53 -1.12
C ASP A 33 -1.38 -19.11 -1.37
N SER A 34 -0.56 -18.94 -2.41
CA SER A 34 0.11 -17.65 -2.68
C SER A 34 -0.88 -16.51 -2.90
N SER A 35 -2.08 -16.85 -3.42
CA SER A 35 -3.19 -15.91 -3.59
C SER A 35 -3.71 -15.38 -2.24
N THR A 36 -3.94 -16.28 -1.28
CA THR A 36 -4.40 -15.92 0.07
C THR A 36 -3.37 -15.07 0.81
N LYS A 37 -2.08 -15.36 0.63
CA LYS A 37 -1.01 -14.56 1.22
C LYS A 37 -0.98 -13.13 0.64
N LYS A 38 -1.14 -13.00 -0.68
CA LYS A 38 -1.19 -11.68 -1.34
C LYS A 38 -2.40 -10.88 -0.89
N ASP A 39 -3.57 -11.51 -0.79
CA ASP A 39 -4.80 -10.84 -0.33
C ASP A 39 -4.65 -10.29 1.11
N LYS A 40 -4.06 -11.07 2.02
CA LYS A 40 -3.76 -10.61 3.38
C LYS A 40 -2.79 -9.43 3.40
N GLN A 41 -1.75 -9.48 2.58
CA GLN A 41 -0.79 -8.37 2.46
C GLN A 41 -1.47 -7.09 1.97
N MET A 42 -2.32 -7.18 0.96
CA MET A 42 -2.99 -6.00 0.39
C MET A 42 -4.02 -5.41 1.36
N LYS A 43 -4.74 -6.23 2.11
CA LYS A 43 -5.61 -5.75 3.20
C LYS A 43 -4.83 -5.05 4.30
N GLN A 44 -3.67 -5.58 4.69
CA GLN A 44 -2.83 -4.91 5.69
C GLN A 44 -2.33 -3.55 5.18
N MET A 45 -2.00 -3.46 3.89
CA MET A 45 -1.61 -2.21 3.24
C MET A 45 -2.78 -1.22 3.18
N GLU A 46 -4.01 -1.67 2.92
CA GLU A 46 -5.22 -0.84 2.96
C GLU A 46 -5.41 -0.19 4.35
N GLU A 47 -5.30 -0.98 5.41
CA GLU A 47 -5.41 -0.50 6.80
C GLU A 47 -4.32 0.54 7.12
N ASP A 48 -3.05 0.24 6.82
CA ASP A 48 -1.92 1.14 7.07
C ASP A 48 -2.01 2.45 6.26
N LEU A 49 -2.44 2.39 5.00
CA LEU A 49 -2.71 3.60 4.21
C LEU A 49 -3.83 4.44 4.83
N GLY A 50 -4.87 3.80 5.36
CA GLY A 50 -5.95 4.45 6.10
C GLY A 50 -5.47 5.13 7.39
N GLU A 51 -4.59 4.48 8.17
CA GLU A 51 -3.96 5.09 9.35
C GLU A 51 -3.10 6.31 9.00
N LYS A 52 -2.51 6.32 7.78
CA LYS A 52 -1.81 7.47 7.21
C LYS A 52 -2.75 8.51 6.59
N GLY A 53 -4.06 8.43 6.85
CA GLY A 53 -5.06 9.39 6.39
C GLY A 53 -5.35 9.34 4.89
N LEU A 54 -5.04 8.23 4.21
CA LEU A 54 -5.41 8.04 2.81
C LEU A 54 -6.84 7.51 2.71
N GLU A 55 -7.69 8.22 1.98
CA GLU A 55 -9.00 7.77 1.56
C GLU A 55 -8.92 7.17 0.16
N ILE A 56 -9.55 6.01 -0.05
CA ILE A 56 -9.54 5.30 -1.32
C ILE A 56 -10.98 5.14 -1.82
N ARG A 57 -11.24 5.53 -3.07
CA ARG A 57 -12.56 5.39 -3.69
C ARG A 57 -12.48 5.03 -5.15
N ILE A 58 -13.47 4.29 -5.64
CA ILE A 58 -13.69 4.08 -7.07
C ILE A 58 -14.78 5.05 -7.52
N ASN A 59 -14.46 5.90 -8.48
CA ASN A 59 -15.42 6.83 -9.05
C ASN A 59 -16.42 6.06 -9.93
N SER A 60 -17.69 6.04 -9.52
CA SER A 60 -18.75 5.27 -10.20
C SER A 60 -19.08 5.76 -11.60
N VAL A 61 -18.72 7.01 -11.96
CA VAL A 61 -19.05 7.62 -13.25
C VAL A 61 -18.06 7.22 -14.34
N ASN A 62 -16.75 7.25 -14.02
CA ASN A 62 -15.69 7.00 -15.00
C ASN A 62 -14.85 5.74 -14.68
N GLY A 63 -15.15 5.06 -13.57
CA GLY A 63 -14.45 3.85 -13.16
C GLY A 63 -13.01 4.08 -12.75
N LYS A 64 -12.58 5.31 -12.44
CA LYS A 64 -11.20 5.59 -12.00
C LYS A 64 -11.04 5.32 -10.51
N LEU A 65 -9.90 4.77 -10.13
CA LEU A 65 -9.50 4.64 -8.71
C LEU A 65 -8.87 5.96 -8.26
N ILE A 66 -9.26 6.46 -7.10
CA ILE A 66 -8.80 7.74 -6.57
C ILE A 66 -8.30 7.52 -5.15
N PHE A 67 -7.06 7.93 -4.92
CA PHE A 67 -6.44 8.02 -3.60
C PHE A 67 -6.39 9.50 -3.21
N THR A 68 -7.04 9.87 -2.12
CA THR A 68 -7.07 11.25 -1.64
C THR A 68 -6.49 11.29 -0.24
N ARG A 69 -5.54 12.18 0.01
CA ARG A 69 -5.15 12.55 1.37
C ARG A 69 -5.51 14.00 1.57
N GLU A 70 -6.40 14.27 2.53
CA GLU A 70 -6.76 15.62 2.89
C GLU A 70 -5.66 16.30 3.70
N LYS A 71 -5.65 17.64 3.70
CA LYS A 71 -4.66 18.39 4.47
C LYS A 71 -4.91 18.23 5.97
N GLY A 72 -4.04 17.47 6.63
CA GLY A 72 -4.02 17.30 8.08
C GLY A 72 -2.97 18.17 8.77
N ILE A 73 -2.85 18.02 10.10
CA ILE A 73 -1.69 18.54 10.83
C ILE A 73 -0.43 17.78 10.42
N ASP A 74 -0.57 16.48 10.18
CA ASP A 74 0.54 15.56 9.92
C ASP A 74 0.79 15.32 8.43
N TYR A 75 -0.12 15.74 7.54
CA TYR A 75 -0.09 15.36 6.12
C TYR A 75 -0.44 16.48 5.15
N ASP A 76 0.32 16.55 4.06
CA ASP A 76 0.04 17.41 2.92
C ASP A 76 -1.07 16.84 2.04
N TYR A 77 -1.87 17.74 1.46
CA TYR A 77 -2.94 17.35 0.54
C TYR A 77 -2.39 16.80 -0.78
N PHE A 78 -2.94 15.68 -1.22
CA PHE A 78 -2.83 15.22 -2.60
C PHE A 78 -4.07 14.41 -3.04
N GLU A 79 -4.31 14.38 -4.35
CA GLU A 79 -5.20 13.41 -5.00
C GLU A 79 -4.43 12.70 -6.12
N MET A 80 -4.42 11.37 -6.08
CA MET A 80 -3.85 10.51 -7.11
C MET A 80 -4.98 9.72 -7.79
N THR A 81 -5.18 9.97 -9.07
CA THR A 81 -6.18 9.28 -9.89
C THR A 81 -5.51 8.29 -10.81
N PHE A 82 -5.95 7.04 -10.80
CA PHE A 82 -5.42 5.94 -11.62
C PHE A 82 -6.42 5.56 -12.72
N ASP A 83 -5.96 5.48 -13.98
CA ASP A 83 -6.69 4.80 -15.07
C ASP A 83 -6.39 3.30 -15.01
N VAL A 84 -7.28 2.55 -14.37
CA VAL A 84 -7.16 1.09 -14.20
C VAL A 84 -8.04 0.38 -15.23
N ARG A 85 -7.47 -0.59 -15.94
CA ARG A 85 -8.16 -1.44 -16.91
C ARG A 85 -8.06 -2.90 -16.50
N ASN A 86 -9.06 -3.68 -16.92
CA ASN A 86 -9.18 -5.11 -16.59
C ASN A 86 -8.93 -6.01 -17.81
N ASP A 87 -8.81 -5.43 -19.00
CA ASP A 87 -8.50 -6.16 -20.24
C ASP A 87 -7.71 -5.27 -21.22
N PRO A 88 -6.36 -5.35 -21.20
CA PRO A 88 -5.55 -6.13 -20.26
C PRO A 88 -5.62 -5.54 -18.83
N ASP A 89 -5.32 -6.37 -17.83
CA ASP A 89 -5.21 -5.97 -16.42
C ASP A 89 -3.98 -5.08 -16.22
N GLU A 90 -4.17 -3.76 -16.26
CA GLU A 90 -3.08 -2.78 -16.21
C GLU A 90 -3.53 -1.41 -15.70
N ILE A 91 -2.58 -0.66 -15.14
CA ILE A 91 -2.71 0.78 -14.89
C ILE A 91 -2.00 1.51 -16.03
N ARG A 92 -2.67 2.44 -16.71
CA ARG A 92 -2.08 3.16 -17.85
C ARG A 92 -1.47 4.50 -17.46
N GLU A 93 -2.26 5.28 -16.73
CA GLU A 93 -1.99 6.69 -16.48
C GLU A 93 -2.30 7.01 -15.02
N ILE A 94 -1.51 7.93 -14.47
CA ILE A 94 -1.71 8.47 -13.13
C ILE A 94 -1.72 9.99 -13.23
N ILE A 95 -2.74 10.61 -12.64
CA ILE A 95 -2.84 12.06 -12.50
C ILE A 95 -2.65 12.38 -11.03
N LEU A 96 -1.72 13.29 -10.73
CA LEU A 96 -1.45 13.80 -9.38
C LEU A 96 -1.85 15.27 -9.29
N ASP A 97 -2.79 15.55 -8.41
CA ASP A 97 -3.22 16.90 -8.05
C ASP A 97 -2.72 17.26 -6.65
N LEU A 98 -2.11 18.44 -6.54
CA LEU A 98 -1.52 18.94 -5.30
C LEU A 98 -2.11 20.30 -4.94
N LYS A 99 -2.20 20.61 -3.64
CA LYS A 99 -2.52 21.96 -3.15
C LYS A 99 -1.29 22.58 -2.51
N GLY A 100 -1.13 23.90 -2.62
CA GLY A 100 -0.04 24.62 -1.96
C GLY A 100 -0.22 24.64 -0.44
N ASN A 101 0.78 24.20 0.33
CA ASN A 101 0.70 24.09 1.79
C ASN A 101 0.35 25.42 2.49
N ILE A 102 0.75 26.56 1.93
CA ILE A 102 0.47 27.89 2.52
C ILE A 102 -0.75 28.54 1.85
N SER A 103 -0.87 28.42 0.53
CA SER A 103 -1.91 29.12 -0.22
C SER A 103 -3.26 28.40 -0.24
N GLY A 104 -3.29 27.08 -0.01
CA GLY A 104 -4.47 26.22 -0.20
C GLY A 104 -4.92 26.10 -1.66
N LYS A 105 -4.27 26.80 -2.59
CA LYS A 105 -4.63 26.81 -4.02
C LYS A 105 -4.15 25.53 -4.68
N SER A 106 -5.00 24.96 -5.53
CA SER A 106 -4.61 23.86 -6.41
C SER A 106 -3.47 24.30 -7.32
N LYS A 107 -2.48 23.40 -7.50
CA LYS A 107 -1.45 23.50 -8.53
C LYS A 107 -1.96 22.87 -9.81
N ASP A 108 -1.24 23.11 -10.91
CA ASP A 108 -1.49 22.40 -12.16
C ASP A 108 -1.30 20.88 -11.96
N SER A 109 -2.16 20.09 -12.59
CA SER A 109 -2.09 18.63 -12.56
C SER A 109 -0.78 18.12 -13.14
N LEU A 110 -0.27 17.03 -12.55
CA LEU A 110 0.94 16.34 -13.00
C LEU A 110 0.55 14.97 -13.55
N TYR A 111 1.11 14.60 -14.69
CA TYR A 111 0.74 13.39 -15.41
C TYR A 111 1.92 12.42 -15.50
N TYR A 112 1.61 11.14 -15.34
CA TYR A 112 2.56 10.05 -15.35
C TYR A 112 2.02 8.86 -16.13
N GLU A 113 2.92 8.12 -16.74
CA GLU A 113 2.65 6.86 -17.41
C GLU A 113 3.15 5.70 -16.53
N VAL A 114 2.66 4.49 -16.80
CA VAL A 114 3.21 3.26 -16.22
C VAL A 114 4.02 2.51 -17.28
N SER A 115 5.28 2.22 -16.97
CA SER A 115 6.15 1.45 -17.84
C SER A 115 6.92 0.40 -17.03
N LYS A 116 6.77 -0.87 -17.40
CA LYS A 116 7.44 -2.01 -16.74
C LYS A 116 7.23 -2.00 -15.22
N ASP A 117 5.98 -1.83 -14.80
CA ASP A 117 5.56 -1.78 -13.38
C ASP A 117 6.16 -0.62 -12.57
N ARG A 118 6.62 0.44 -13.25
CA ARG A 118 7.18 1.65 -12.64
C ARG A 118 6.38 2.87 -13.07
N ILE A 119 6.28 3.85 -12.18
CA ILE A 119 5.73 5.15 -12.52
C ILE A 119 6.83 5.97 -13.19
N VAL A 120 6.55 6.46 -14.39
CA VAL A 120 7.48 7.27 -15.19
C VAL A 120 6.83 8.58 -15.61
N GLU A 121 7.65 9.59 -15.89
CA GLU A 121 7.16 10.88 -16.37
C GLU A 121 6.46 10.72 -17.72
N SER A 122 5.28 11.35 -17.89
CA SER A 122 4.62 11.44 -19.20
C SER A 122 5.51 12.20 -20.17
N SER A 123 5.56 11.74 -21.42
CA SER A 123 6.35 12.39 -22.48
C SER A 123 5.68 13.61 -23.11
N LEU A 124 4.37 13.78 -22.90
CA LEU A 124 3.55 14.78 -23.58
C LEU A 124 2.98 15.87 -22.67
N ASP A 125 3.09 15.68 -21.35
CA ASP A 125 2.35 16.46 -20.37
C ASP A 125 3.24 17.09 -19.29
N ASN A 126 2.63 17.98 -18.50
CA ASN A 126 3.27 18.53 -17.32
C ASN A 126 3.57 17.42 -16.30
N THR A 127 4.82 17.31 -15.87
CA THR A 127 5.27 16.22 -15.01
C THR A 127 6.34 16.70 -14.03
N ASN A 128 6.49 15.98 -12.92
CA ASN A 128 7.51 16.25 -11.92
C ASN A 128 7.76 15.00 -11.08
N ILE A 129 8.72 14.17 -11.48
CA ILE A 129 9.01 12.91 -10.77
C ILE A 129 9.31 13.09 -9.27
N LYS A 130 9.87 14.25 -8.87
CA LYS A 130 10.14 14.54 -7.45
C LYS A 130 8.86 14.74 -6.65
N ALA A 131 7.79 15.21 -7.27
CA ALA A 131 6.51 15.40 -6.62
C ALA A 131 5.86 14.06 -6.27
N ILE A 132 5.77 13.13 -7.23
CA ILE A 132 5.23 11.80 -6.96
C ILE A 132 6.14 10.98 -6.04
N ALA A 133 7.47 11.12 -6.15
CA ALA A 133 8.40 10.48 -5.22
C ALA A 133 8.16 10.91 -3.76
N LYS A 134 7.91 12.20 -3.51
CA LYS A 134 7.56 12.70 -2.17
C LYS A 134 6.23 12.16 -1.66
N VAL A 135 5.24 12.01 -2.55
CA VAL A 135 3.96 11.40 -2.17
C VAL A 135 4.19 9.96 -1.74
N LEU A 136 4.89 9.15 -2.55
CA LEU A 136 5.22 7.76 -2.24
C LEU A 136 6.04 7.61 -0.94
N GLU A 137 7.02 8.49 -0.71
CA GLU A 137 7.78 8.57 0.53
C GLU A 137 6.85 8.87 1.74
N SER A 138 5.88 9.78 1.58
CA SER A 138 4.88 10.06 2.61
C SER A 138 3.88 8.93 2.85
N LEU A 139 3.82 7.95 1.94
CA LEU A 139 3.04 6.72 2.10
C LEU A 139 3.88 5.59 2.72
N ASP A 140 5.21 5.72 2.71
CA ASP A 140 6.16 4.66 3.04
C ASP A 140 5.99 3.41 2.14
N TYR A 141 5.75 3.64 0.84
CA TYR A 141 5.63 2.57 -0.16
C TYR A 141 6.36 2.93 -1.44
N SER A 142 6.88 1.90 -2.12
CA SER A 142 7.43 2.05 -3.47
C SER A 142 6.32 2.30 -4.51
N ASP A 143 6.72 2.82 -5.66
CA ASP A 143 5.83 2.95 -6.82
C ASP A 143 5.23 1.60 -7.23
N LYS A 144 6.06 0.54 -7.24
CA LYS A 144 5.60 -0.81 -7.55
C LYS A 144 4.54 -1.32 -6.56
N GLU A 145 4.76 -1.16 -5.26
CA GLU A 145 3.79 -1.59 -4.24
C GLU A 145 2.47 -0.84 -4.38
N ILE A 146 2.52 0.48 -4.62
CA ILE A 146 1.32 1.29 -4.84
C ILE A 146 0.57 0.88 -6.11
N LEU A 147 1.28 0.59 -7.20
CA LEU A 147 0.67 0.10 -8.44
C LEU A 147 0.01 -1.28 -8.25
N GLU A 148 0.69 -2.22 -7.59
CA GLU A 148 0.15 -3.55 -7.29
C GLU A 148 -1.09 -3.47 -6.40
N PHE A 149 -1.05 -2.61 -5.38
CA PHE A 149 -2.17 -2.36 -4.48
C PHE A 149 -3.35 -1.71 -5.22
N ALA A 150 -3.11 -0.69 -6.04
CA ALA A 150 -4.14 -0.02 -6.82
C ALA A 150 -4.88 -1.00 -7.74
N GLN A 151 -4.15 -1.87 -8.45
CA GLN A 151 -4.74 -2.89 -9.31
C GLN A 151 -5.57 -3.89 -8.49
N TRP A 152 -5.01 -4.39 -7.37
CA TRP A 152 -5.72 -5.32 -6.49
C TRP A 152 -7.00 -4.70 -5.91
N TYR A 153 -6.92 -3.47 -5.39
CA TYR A 153 -8.04 -2.80 -4.75
C TYR A 153 -9.18 -2.59 -5.76
N TYR A 154 -8.83 -2.12 -6.97
CA TYR A 154 -9.80 -1.92 -8.03
C TYR A 154 -10.52 -3.22 -8.40
N ASN A 155 -9.78 -4.30 -8.61
CA ASN A 155 -10.34 -5.58 -9.03
C ASN A 155 -11.21 -6.26 -7.97
N ASN A 156 -10.98 -5.99 -6.68
CA ASN A 156 -11.76 -6.57 -5.59
C ASN A 156 -12.95 -5.72 -5.13
N ASN A 157 -13.03 -4.45 -5.53
CA ASN A 157 -14.04 -3.50 -5.04
C ASN A 157 -14.89 -2.83 -6.13
N LYS A 158 -14.71 -3.19 -7.41
CA LYS A 158 -15.49 -2.69 -8.54
C LYS A 158 -16.89 -3.32 -8.63
#